data_AF-A0A7Y2PZF4-F1
#
_entry.id   AF-A0A7Y2PZF4-F1
#
_cell.length_a   1.000
_cell.length_b   1.000
_cell.length_c   1.000
_cell.angle_alpha   90.00
_cell.angle_beta   90.00
_cell.angle_gamma   90.00
#
_symmetry.space_group_name_H-M   'P 1'
#
loop_
_entity.id
_entity.type
_entity.pdbx_description
1 polymer ?
#
loop_
_entity_poly.entity_id
_entity_poly.type
_entity_poly.pdbx_seq_one_letter_code
_entity_poly.pdbx_strand_id
1 'polypeptide(L)'
;MDGEEIRFLELDKQNPEHIPYIEEIKKNAIAEVGYALTPKQLFHTLAQRGRQGEFILDDLTATLKSIEQSTLGTDSADDFANLFEDLDLNSTKLGNKDVDMIYGQEMNRTTYNLARMNMILHDVHFAKFDIKQENTLTRPQHLDKKFAAVVANPPFSANWSADPLFLQDERFAAYGKLAPSSKADMAFVQHMLYQLDDNGTMAVVLPHGVLFRGSSEGVIRHYLIEQLNVIDAVIGLPANIFYGTSIPTCILVLKKNREHTGNILFIDASNGFEKQKNQNKLLPEHLDHIIAAFEKRQDIEKYAHVATLQEVKDNDYNLNIPRYVDTFEAEAEIDLDAIVQQLQALEVESQKTDAVIANFCKELGIASPFAEVK
;
A
#
# COMPACT_ATOMS: atom_id res chain seq x y z
N MET A 1 38.90 -38.95 1.80
CA MET A 1 39.34 -38.53 0.46
C MET A 1 40.13 -37.27 0.67
N ASP A 2 41.42 -37.29 0.32
CA ASP A 2 42.26 -36.10 0.31
C ASP A 2 41.63 -35.09 -0.65
N GLY A 3 40.95 -34.09 -0.11
CA GLY A 3 40.24 -33.07 -0.89
C GLY A 3 40.90 -31.73 -0.62
N GLU A 4 41.38 -31.07 -1.67
CA GLU A 4 41.69 -29.65 -1.59
C GLU A 4 40.48 -28.91 -1.01
N GLU A 5 40.73 -27.99 -0.09
CA GLU A 5 39.71 -27.19 0.57
C GLU A 5 39.16 -26.15 -0.42
N ILE A 6 38.31 -26.59 -1.36
CA ILE A 6 37.71 -25.72 -2.38
C ILE A 6 36.78 -24.73 -1.68
N ARG A 7 37.08 -23.44 -1.81
CA ARG A 7 36.24 -22.39 -1.24
C ARG A 7 35.01 -22.19 -2.13
N PHE A 8 33.88 -21.84 -1.51
CA PHE A 8 32.64 -21.58 -2.26
C PHE A 8 32.84 -20.58 -3.42
N LEU A 9 33.67 -19.54 -3.20
CA LEU A 9 33.96 -18.51 -4.20
C LEU A 9 34.72 -19.02 -5.43
N GLU A 10 35.35 -20.18 -5.35
CA GLU A 10 36.14 -20.81 -6.41
C GLU A 10 35.32 -21.81 -7.24
N LEU A 11 34.07 -22.06 -6.85
CA LEU A 11 33.18 -22.95 -7.58
C LEU A 11 32.75 -22.34 -8.91
N ASP A 12 32.82 -23.15 -9.96
CA ASP A 12 32.49 -22.77 -11.33
C ASP A 12 31.60 -23.85 -11.94
N LYS A 13 30.41 -23.44 -12.36
CA LYS A 13 29.43 -24.30 -13.03
C LYS A 13 29.91 -24.87 -14.37
N GLN A 14 30.98 -24.31 -14.93
CA GLN A 14 31.63 -24.83 -16.14
C GLN A 14 32.66 -25.93 -15.85
N ASN A 15 33.10 -26.08 -14.60
CA ASN A 15 34.01 -27.14 -14.19
C ASN A 15 33.22 -28.41 -13.78
N PRO A 16 33.35 -29.54 -14.50
CA PRO A 16 32.63 -30.77 -14.17
C PRO A 16 32.88 -31.30 -12.75
N GLU A 17 34.06 -31.04 -12.18
CA GLU A 17 34.41 -31.47 -10.82
C GLU A 17 33.71 -30.63 -9.74
N HIS A 18 33.30 -29.40 -10.07
CA HIS A 18 32.61 -28.50 -9.15
C HIS A 18 31.10 -28.75 -9.11
N ILE A 19 30.52 -29.37 -10.16
CA ILE A 19 29.06 -29.58 -10.29
C ILE A 19 28.46 -30.33 -9.08
N PRO A 20 29.01 -31.45 -8.59
CA PRO A 20 28.43 -32.16 -7.45
C PRO A 20 28.38 -31.31 -6.17
N TYR A 21 29.42 -30.51 -5.93
CA TYR A 21 29.46 -29.60 -4.78
C TYR A 21 28.44 -28.47 -4.91
N ILE A 22 28.29 -27.90 -6.11
CA ILE A 22 27.31 -26.84 -6.38
C ILE A 22 25.89 -27.35 -6.13
N GLU A 23 25.55 -28.55 -6.61
CA GLU A 23 24.21 -29.13 -6.42
C GLU A 23 23.92 -29.44 -4.93
N GLU A 24 24.89 -29.98 -4.21
CA GLU A 24 24.73 -30.28 -2.78
C GLU A 24 24.60 -28.99 -1.95
N ILE A 25 25.41 -27.96 -2.24
CA ILE A 25 25.32 -26.66 -1.58
C ILE A 25 23.98 -25.98 -1.91
N LYS A 26 23.52 -26.05 -3.16
CA LYS A 26 22.23 -25.52 -3.58
C LYS A 26 21.09 -26.17 -2.79
N LYS A 27 21.09 -27.49 -2.69
CA LYS A 27 20.09 -28.25 -1.92
C LYS A 27 20.08 -27.83 -0.45
N ASN A 28 21.25 -27.74 0.17
CA ASN A 28 21.38 -27.33 1.57
C ASN A 28 20.97 -25.86 1.79
N ALA A 29 21.34 -24.96 0.88
CA ALA A 29 20.96 -23.55 0.93
C ALA A 29 19.44 -23.37 0.84
N ILE A 30 18.76 -24.13 -0.04
CA ILE A 30 17.30 -24.10 -0.12
C ILE A 30 16.66 -24.66 1.16
N ALA A 31 17.18 -25.76 1.70
CA ALA A 31 16.64 -26.36 2.92
C ALA A 31 16.79 -25.45 4.16
N GLU A 32 17.91 -24.73 4.28
CA GLU A 32 18.23 -23.91 5.47
C GLU A 32 17.79 -22.44 5.35
N VAL A 33 17.87 -21.88 4.14
CA VAL A 33 17.72 -20.44 3.88
C VAL A 33 16.58 -20.15 2.90
N GLY A 34 16.03 -21.17 2.24
CA GLY A 34 14.89 -21.04 1.33
C GLY A 34 15.25 -20.62 -0.10
N TYR A 35 16.52 -20.41 -0.44
CA TYR A 35 16.95 -20.09 -1.80
C TYR A 35 18.43 -20.40 -2.00
N ALA A 36 18.89 -20.39 -3.25
CA ALA A 36 20.31 -20.59 -3.57
C ALA A 36 20.88 -19.50 -4.48
N LEU A 37 22.13 -19.14 -4.21
CA LEU A 37 22.91 -18.20 -5.01
C LEU A 37 24.19 -18.87 -5.47
N THR A 38 24.64 -18.55 -6.68
CA THR A 38 26.01 -18.87 -7.13
C THR A 38 27.02 -17.86 -6.60
N PRO A 39 28.33 -18.16 -6.63
CA PRO A 39 29.37 -17.24 -6.17
C PRO A 39 29.31 -15.83 -6.79
N LYS A 40 28.95 -15.74 -8.09
CA LYS A 40 28.79 -14.48 -8.82
C LYS A 40 27.54 -13.69 -8.42
N GLN A 41 26.54 -14.38 -7.89
CA GLN A 41 25.26 -13.81 -7.47
C GLN A 41 25.25 -13.42 -5.98
N LEU A 42 26.35 -13.65 -5.26
CA LEU A 42 26.47 -13.17 -3.88
C LEU A 42 26.45 -11.64 -3.87
N PHE A 43 25.61 -11.06 -3.00
CA PHE A 43 25.47 -9.61 -2.91
C PHE A 43 26.79 -8.90 -2.59
N HIS A 44 27.69 -9.49 -1.80
CA HIS A 44 29.00 -8.90 -1.55
C HIS A 44 29.89 -8.89 -2.80
N THR A 45 29.80 -9.91 -3.66
CA THR A 45 30.50 -9.99 -4.94
C THR A 45 29.96 -8.92 -5.88
N LEU A 46 28.64 -8.78 -5.99
CA LEU A 46 28.01 -7.72 -6.78
C LEU A 46 28.38 -6.32 -6.26
N ALA A 47 28.32 -6.10 -4.94
CA ALA A 47 28.70 -4.83 -4.33
C ALA A 47 30.19 -4.50 -4.49
N GLN A 48 31.07 -5.50 -4.51
CA GLN A 48 32.50 -5.29 -4.78
C GLN A 48 32.73 -4.86 -6.22
N ARG A 49 32.05 -5.49 -7.18
CA ARG A 49 32.11 -5.12 -8.61
C ARG A 49 31.54 -3.73 -8.86
N GLY A 50 30.40 -3.40 -8.25
CA GLY A 50 29.84 -2.05 -8.30
C GLY A 50 30.81 -0.98 -7.77
N ARG A 51 31.51 -1.25 -6.66
CA ARG A 51 32.57 -0.37 -6.13
C ARG A 51 33.77 -0.19 -7.07
N GLN A 52 34.00 -1.13 -7.98
CA GLN A 52 35.03 -1.06 -9.00
C GLN A 52 34.56 -0.34 -10.28
N GLY A 53 33.34 0.21 -10.28
CA GLY A 53 32.76 0.95 -11.39
C GLY A 53 32.06 0.07 -12.43
N GLU A 54 31.85 -1.21 -12.14
CA GLU A 54 31.06 -2.08 -13.02
C GLU A 54 29.57 -1.75 -12.90
N PHE A 55 28.85 -1.79 -14.03
CA PHE A 55 27.40 -1.70 -14.03
C PHE A 55 26.80 -3.02 -13.54
N ILE A 56 26.16 -3.01 -12.38
CA ILE A 56 25.68 -4.22 -11.70
C ILE A 56 24.17 -4.40 -11.68
N LEU A 57 23.39 -3.42 -12.18
CA LEU A 57 21.92 -3.45 -12.07
C LEU A 57 21.29 -4.62 -12.84
N ASP A 58 21.82 -4.95 -14.02
CA ASP A 58 21.36 -6.10 -14.80
C ASP A 58 21.68 -7.42 -14.10
N ASP A 59 22.91 -7.55 -13.59
CA ASP A 59 23.38 -8.74 -12.86
C ASP A 59 22.58 -8.96 -11.57
N LEU A 60 22.23 -7.86 -10.90
CA LEU A 60 21.42 -7.86 -9.71
C LEU A 60 19.97 -8.25 -10.01
N THR A 61 19.38 -7.67 -11.06
CA THR A 61 18.04 -8.06 -11.53
C THR A 61 18.00 -9.55 -11.89
N ALA A 62 19.03 -10.04 -12.57
CA ALA A 62 19.17 -11.46 -12.88
C ALA A 62 19.36 -12.32 -11.62
N THR A 63 20.06 -11.80 -10.61
CA THR A 63 20.24 -12.47 -9.32
C THR A 63 18.91 -12.61 -8.58
N LEU A 64 18.10 -11.56 -8.50
CA LEU A 64 16.80 -11.60 -7.84
C LEU A 64 15.84 -12.57 -8.53
N LYS A 65 15.81 -12.58 -9.87
CA LYS A 65 15.06 -13.60 -10.65
C LYS A 65 15.57 -15.01 -10.40
N SER A 66 16.89 -15.18 -10.24
CA SER A 66 17.48 -16.48 -9.93
C SER A 66 17.14 -16.98 -8.54
N ILE A 67 16.92 -16.09 -7.56
CA ILE A 67 16.43 -16.46 -6.23
C ILE A 67 15.06 -17.11 -6.38
N GLU A 68 14.12 -16.43 -7.03
CA GLU A 68 12.76 -16.95 -7.28
C GLU A 68 12.77 -18.26 -8.07
N GLN A 69 13.60 -18.36 -9.11
CA GLN A 69 13.75 -19.61 -9.88
C GLN A 69 14.34 -20.75 -9.05
N SER A 70 15.20 -20.44 -8.06
CA SER A 70 15.82 -21.47 -7.22
C SER A 70 14.84 -22.12 -6.25
N THR A 71 13.71 -21.45 -5.95
CA THR A 71 12.71 -21.93 -4.99
C THR A 71 11.57 -22.70 -5.66
N LEU A 72 11.44 -22.64 -7.00
CA LEU A 72 10.38 -23.31 -7.76
C LEU A 72 10.34 -24.82 -7.46
N GLY A 73 9.18 -25.30 -6.99
CA GLY A 73 8.97 -26.72 -6.66
C GLY A 73 9.46 -27.13 -5.27
N THR A 74 9.77 -26.17 -4.40
CA THR A 74 10.16 -26.39 -2.99
C THR A 74 9.16 -25.76 -2.03
N ASP A 75 9.21 -26.12 -0.75
CA ASP A 75 8.30 -25.56 0.27
C ASP A 75 8.42 -24.04 0.43
N SER A 76 9.55 -23.46 -0.02
CA SER A 76 9.80 -22.01 -0.03
C SER A 76 9.27 -21.29 -1.27
N ALA A 77 8.68 -21.99 -2.25
CA ALA A 77 8.24 -21.37 -3.51
C ALA A 77 7.26 -20.21 -3.28
N ASP A 78 6.26 -20.41 -2.41
CA ASP A 78 5.23 -19.41 -2.14
C ASP A 78 5.77 -18.16 -1.42
N ASP A 79 6.86 -18.29 -0.65
CA ASP A 79 7.49 -17.18 0.06
C ASP A 79 8.24 -16.21 -0.89
N PHE A 80 8.63 -16.69 -2.07
CA PHE A 80 9.44 -15.95 -3.04
C PHE A 80 8.70 -15.65 -4.35
N ALA A 81 7.51 -16.22 -4.56
CA ALA A 81 6.67 -15.95 -5.71
C ALA A 81 6.29 -14.47 -5.76
N ASN A 82 6.60 -13.82 -6.89
CA ASN A 82 6.33 -12.40 -7.14
C ASN A 82 7.02 -11.42 -6.17
N LEU A 83 7.96 -11.88 -5.33
CA LEU A 83 8.57 -11.10 -4.26
C LEU A 83 9.31 -9.84 -4.78
N PHE A 84 9.78 -9.88 -6.03
CA PHE A 84 10.55 -8.82 -6.65
C PHE A 84 9.82 -8.11 -7.81
N GLU A 85 8.52 -8.40 -8.03
CA GLU A 85 7.77 -7.81 -9.16
C GLU A 85 7.64 -6.28 -9.08
N ASP A 86 7.48 -5.75 -7.87
CA ASP A 86 7.37 -4.30 -7.62
C ASP A 86 8.73 -3.62 -7.37
N LEU A 87 9.84 -4.36 -7.44
CA LEU A 87 11.16 -3.82 -7.19
C LEU A 87 11.70 -3.10 -8.43
N ASP A 88 11.35 -1.82 -8.58
CA ASP A 88 11.95 -0.94 -9.57
C ASP A 88 13.31 -0.42 -9.06
N LEU A 89 14.38 -1.16 -9.37
CA LEU A 89 15.77 -0.79 -9.06
C LEU A 89 16.27 0.45 -9.82
N ASN A 90 15.48 0.97 -10.76
CA ASN A 90 15.76 2.24 -11.46
C ASN A 90 14.96 3.41 -10.88
N SER A 91 14.16 3.17 -9.84
CA SER A 91 13.34 4.19 -9.20
C SER A 91 14.19 5.16 -8.38
N THR A 92 14.20 6.42 -8.79
CA THR A 92 14.79 7.54 -8.03
C THR A 92 13.89 8.01 -6.88
N LYS A 93 12.77 7.31 -6.61
CA LYS A 93 11.75 7.72 -5.61
C LYS A 93 12.19 7.51 -4.17
N LEU A 94 13.26 6.75 -3.92
CA LEU A 94 13.97 6.77 -2.65
C LEU A 94 14.86 8.03 -2.61
N GLY A 95 14.22 9.18 -2.38
CA GLY A 95 14.77 10.49 -2.06
C GLY A 95 16.22 10.79 -2.50
N ASN A 96 16.37 11.58 -3.57
CA ASN A 96 17.66 12.08 -4.04
C ASN A 96 18.22 13.27 -3.19
N LYS A 97 17.95 13.30 -1.87
CA LYS A 97 18.45 14.32 -0.93
C LYS A 97 18.56 13.80 0.51
N ASP A 98 19.78 13.84 1.06
CA ASP A 98 20.16 13.98 2.48
C ASP A 98 19.25 13.39 3.58
N VAL A 99 18.77 12.15 3.44
CA VAL A 99 18.28 11.39 4.61
C VAL A 99 19.50 10.91 5.39
N ASP A 100 19.67 11.40 6.62
CA ASP A 100 20.84 11.08 7.45
C ASP A 100 20.85 9.61 7.87
N MET A 101 19.72 9.12 8.39
CA MET A 101 19.58 7.77 8.91
C MET A 101 18.16 7.21 8.73
N ILE A 102 18.05 5.96 8.31
CA ILE A 102 16.79 5.21 8.15
C ILE A 102 16.68 4.14 9.24
N TYR A 103 15.56 4.12 9.95
CA TYR A 103 15.27 3.07 10.95
C TYR A 103 14.05 2.27 10.51
N GLY A 104 14.07 0.97 10.76
CA GLY A 104 12.96 0.09 10.41
C GLY A 104 12.87 -1.13 11.30
N GLN A 105 11.71 -1.76 11.29
CA GLN A 105 11.48 -3.02 11.99
C GLN A 105 10.54 -3.89 11.16
N GLU A 106 10.95 -5.12 10.89
CA GLU A 106 10.20 -6.10 10.12
C GLU A 106 10.20 -7.44 10.86
N MET A 107 9.04 -8.09 10.96
CA MET A 107 8.91 -9.35 11.68
C MET A 107 9.34 -10.55 10.82
N ASN A 108 8.94 -10.55 9.54
CA ASN A 108 9.22 -11.64 8.62
C ASN A 108 10.70 -11.63 8.22
N ARG A 109 11.40 -12.74 8.46
CA ARG A 109 12.84 -12.86 8.18
C ARG A 109 13.20 -12.61 6.72
N THR A 110 12.39 -13.13 5.80
CA THR A 110 12.60 -12.99 4.35
C THR A 110 12.43 -11.53 3.94
N THR A 111 11.32 -10.89 4.35
CA THR A 111 11.06 -9.47 4.09
C THR A 111 12.11 -8.56 4.73
N TYR A 112 12.58 -8.90 5.94
CA TYR A 112 13.66 -8.18 6.61
C TYR A 112 14.97 -8.19 5.80
N ASN A 113 15.37 -9.37 5.32
CA ASN A 113 16.56 -9.51 4.50
C ASN A 113 16.41 -8.75 3.18
N LEU A 114 15.24 -8.84 2.55
CA LEU A 114 14.92 -8.10 1.34
C LEU A 114 14.97 -6.58 1.54
N ALA A 115 14.39 -6.07 2.63
CA ALA A 115 14.42 -4.64 2.94
C ALA A 115 15.86 -4.13 3.07
N ARG A 116 16.74 -4.88 3.74
CA ARG A 116 18.17 -4.54 3.85
C ARG A 116 18.92 -4.60 2.53
N MET A 117 18.62 -5.60 1.69
CA MET A 117 19.14 -5.66 0.33
C MET A 117 18.68 -4.42 -0.43
N ASN A 118 17.39 -4.12 -0.44
CA ASN A 118 16.80 -2.98 -1.14
C ASN A 118 17.50 -1.66 -0.82
N MET A 119 17.82 -1.41 0.46
CA MET A 119 18.60 -0.22 0.88
C MET A 119 19.96 -0.16 0.20
N ILE A 120 20.71 -1.26 0.20
CA ILE A 120 22.05 -1.33 -0.40
C ILE A 120 21.97 -1.14 -1.92
N LEU A 121 20.94 -1.67 -2.57
CA LEU A 121 20.77 -1.57 -4.03
C LEU A 121 20.43 -0.15 -4.48
N HIS A 122 19.82 0.66 -3.61
CA HIS A 122 19.57 2.08 -3.81
C HIS A 122 20.70 2.97 -3.28
N ASP A 123 21.92 2.43 -3.14
CA ASP A 123 23.13 3.15 -2.72
C ASP A 123 23.03 3.79 -1.31
N VAL A 124 22.16 3.26 -0.45
CA VAL A 124 22.13 3.65 0.97
C VAL A 124 23.24 2.91 1.70
N HIS A 125 24.26 3.66 2.15
CA HIS A 125 25.38 3.10 2.89
C HIS A 125 24.91 2.35 4.15
N PHE A 126 25.51 1.19 4.47
CA PHE A 126 25.11 0.35 5.62
C PHE A 126 25.16 1.04 6.98
N ALA A 127 25.90 2.15 7.09
CA ALA A 127 25.97 2.98 8.29
C ALA A 127 24.81 3.99 8.40
N LYS A 128 24.03 4.16 7.34
CA LYS A 128 22.89 5.07 7.22
C LYS A 128 21.53 4.38 7.35
N PHE A 129 21.51 3.09 7.71
CA PHE A 129 20.26 2.44 8.08
C PHE A 129 20.43 1.39 9.19
N ASP A 130 19.40 1.23 10.02
CA ASP A 130 19.31 0.17 11.02
C ASP A 130 17.89 -0.42 11.01
N ILE A 131 17.75 -1.56 10.34
CA ILE A 131 16.51 -2.34 10.31
C ILE A 131 16.67 -3.49 11.30
N LYS A 132 15.66 -3.75 12.13
CA LYS A 132 15.63 -4.89 13.08
C LYS A 132 14.61 -5.95 12.68
N GLN A 133 14.93 -7.21 12.98
CA GLN A 133 14.06 -8.36 12.70
C GLN A 133 13.29 -8.80 13.96
N GLU A 134 12.17 -8.16 14.28
CA GLU A 134 11.34 -8.51 15.43
C GLU A 134 9.90 -8.02 15.26
N ASN A 135 8.95 -8.50 16.07
CA ASN A 135 7.57 -7.99 16.08
C ASN A 135 7.48 -6.59 16.73
N THR A 136 6.99 -5.60 15.97
CA THR A 136 6.88 -4.19 16.38
C THR A 136 6.04 -3.96 17.64
N LEU A 137 4.95 -4.71 17.83
CA LEU A 137 4.05 -4.49 18.97
C LEU A 137 4.54 -5.17 20.24
N THR A 138 5.03 -6.42 20.15
CA THR A 138 5.44 -7.20 21.33
C THR A 138 6.91 -7.03 21.70
N ARG A 139 7.78 -6.75 20.72
CA ARG A 139 9.23 -6.55 20.88
C ARG A 139 9.69 -5.30 20.12
N PRO A 140 9.15 -4.12 20.46
CA PRO A 140 9.52 -2.87 19.78
C PRO A 140 11.01 -2.60 19.87
N GLN A 141 11.56 -2.07 18.80
CA GLN A 141 12.96 -1.67 18.70
C GLN A 141 13.06 -0.14 18.63
N HIS A 142 14.27 0.38 18.84
CA HIS A 142 14.57 1.82 18.76
C HIS A 142 13.71 2.68 19.71
N LEU A 143 13.24 2.14 20.84
CA LEU A 143 12.41 2.87 21.80
C LEU A 143 13.11 4.10 22.39
N ASP A 144 14.45 4.11 22.38
CA ASP A 144 15.30 5.23 22.78
C ASP A 144 15.29 6.41 21.80
N LYS A 145 14.66 6.25 20.63
CA LYS A 145 14.70 7.23 19.53
C LYS A 145 13.35 7.90 19.32
N LYS A 146 13.43 9.16 18.84
CA LYS A 146 12.32 9.91 18.27
C LYS A 146 12.67 10.29 16.84
N PHE A 147 11.67 10.35 15.96
CA PHE A 147 11.87 10.54 14.52
C PHE A 147 11.13 11.78 14.02
N ALA A 148 11.80 12.57 13.19
CA ALA A 148 11.19 13.73 12.51
C ALA A 148 10.16 13.31 11.44
N ALA A 149 10.31 12.11 10.87
CA ALA A 149 9.36 11.54 9.93
C ALA A 149 9.10 10.07 10.25
N VAL A 150 7.83 9.67 10.31
CA VAL A 150 7.42 8.27 10.48
C VAL A 150 6.44 7.93 9.36
N VAL A 151 6.79 6.95 8.53
CA VAL A 151 5.93 6.47 7.44
C VAL A 151 5.74 4.97 7.55
N ALA A 152 4.51 4.49 7.37
CA ALA A 152 4.23 3.06 7.41
C ALA A 152 2.99 2.67 6.61
N ASN A 153 3.03 1.43 6.11
CA ASN A 153 1.87 0.68 5.64
C ASN A 153 1.76 -0.59 6.49
N PRO A 154 1.23 -0.51 7.72
CA PRO A 154 1.11 -1.66 8.60
C PRO A 154 0.16 -2.71 8.01
N PRO A 155 0.30 -4.00 8.38
CA PRO A 155 -0.60 -5.04 7.93
C PRO A 155 -2.04 -4.74 8.36
N PHE A 156 -2.94 -4.58 7.39
CA PHE A 156 -4.30 -4.15 7.64
C PHE A 156 -5.06 -5.13 8.53
N SER A 157 -5.59 -4.61 9.63
CA SER A 157 -6.44 -5.38 10.54
C SER A 157 -5.79 -6.68 11.03
N ALA A 158 -4.47 -6.68 11.21
CA ALA A 158 -3.75 -7.83 11.75
C ALA A 158 -4.25 -8.19 13.16
N ASN A 159 -4.18 -9.49 13.47
CA ASN A 159 -4.36 -9.94 14.84
C ASN A 159 -3.12 -9.59 15.68
N TRP A 160 -3.33 -9.28 16.96
CA TRP A 160 -2.27 -9.08 17.94
C TRP A 160 -2.74 -9.54 19.33
N SER A 161 -1.82 -9.65 20.28
CA SER A 161 -2.15 -10.25 21.59
C SER A 161 -3.14 -9.42 22.40
N ALA A 162 -3.10 -8.08 22.29
CA ALA A 162 -3.90 -7.16 23.09
C ALA A 162 -3.88 -7.52 24.61
N ASP A 163 -2.73 -8.00 25.08
CA ASP A 163 -2.53 -8.40 26.47
C ASP A 163 -2.82 -7.21 27.38
N PRO A 164 -3.67 -7.34 28.42
CA PRO A 164 -3.93 -6.27 29.38
C PRO A 164 -2.67 -5.66 30.01
N LEU A 165 -1.54 -6.37 30.04
CA LEU A 165 -0.25 -5.82 30.48
C LEU A 165 0.20 -4.61 29.65
N PHE A 166 -0.22 -4.48 28.39
CA PHE A 166 0.05 -3.30 27.59
C PHE A 166 -0.60 -2.02 28.14
N LEU A 167 -1.57 -2.12 29.06
CA LEU A 167 -2.09 -0.93 29.76
C LEU A 167 -1.05 -0.30 30.71
N GLN A 168 0.05 -1.00 30.99
CA GLN A 168 1.19 -0.48 31.75
C GLN A 168 2.33 0.01 30.83
N ASP A 169 2.25 -0.27 29.53
CA ASP A 169 3.21 0.19 28.54
C ASP A 169 2.91 1.65 28.17
N GLU A 170 3.94 2.50 28.23
CA GLU A 170 3.83 3.94 27.95
C GLU A 170 3.20 4.25 26.58
N ARG A 171 3.35 3.35 25.60
CA ARG A 171 2.76 3.49 24.27
C ARG A 171 1.24 3.46 24.28
N PHE A 172 0.62 2.76 25.24
CA PHE A 172 -0.81 2.46 25.22
C PHE A 172 -1.56 2.89 26.50
N ALA A 173 -0.87 3.08 27.62
CA ALA A 173 -1.46 3.35 28.93
C ALA A 173 -2.39 4.58 28.94
N ALA A 174 -2.01 5.64 28.24
CA ALA A 174 -2.72 6.93 28.30
C ALA A 174 -4.10 6.93 27.62
N TYR A 175 -4.37 5.97 26.73
CA TYR A 175 -5.55 5.98 25.85
C TYR A 175 -6.79 5.31 26.49
N GLY A 176 -6.65 4.73 27.69
CA GLY A 176 -7.74 4.09 28.44
C GLY A 176 -8.24 2.74 27.91
N LYS A 177 -7.99 2.41 26.64
CA LYS A 177 -8.29 1.11 26.01
C LYS A 177 -7.18 0.69 25.06
N LEU A 178 -6.99 -0.63 24.93
CA LEU A 178 -6.17 -1.23 23.89
C LEU A 178 -6.99 -1.42 22.61
N ALA A 179 -6.32 -1.38 21.46
CA ALA A 179 -6.93 -1.77 20.20
C ALA A 179 -7.47 -3.23 20.29
N PRO A 180 -8.57 -3.58 19.59
CA PRO A 180 -9.11 -4.94 19.61
C PRO A 180 -8.05 -5.97 19.19
N SER A 181 -8.05 -7.16 19.79
CA SER A 181 -7.10 -8.23 19.43
C SER A 181 -7.16 -8.64 17.96
N SER A 182 -8.33 -8.49 17.31
CA SER A 182 -8.52 -8.76 15.89
C SER A 182 -8.22 -7.59 14.96
N LYS A 183 -7.83 -6.43 15.51
CA LYS A 183 -7.61 -5.16 14.78
C LYS A 183 -6.46 -4.38 15.42
N ALA A 184 -5.23 -4.69 15.00
CA ALA A 184 -4.02 -4.02 15.49
C ALA A 184 -3.81 -2.59 14.94
N ASP A 185 -4.67 -2.11 14.03
CA ASP A 185 -4.50 -0.85 13.30
C ASP A 185 -4.16 0.35 14.24
N MET A 186 -4.97 0.57 15.29
CA MET A 186 -4.72 1.63 16.27
C MET A 186 -3.51 1.38 17.17
N ALA A 187 -3.13 0.12 17.42
CA ALA A 187 -1.93 -0.19 18.19
C ALA A 187 -0.66 0.24 17.43
N PHE A 188 -0.64 0.06 16.10
CA PHE A 188 0.43 0.59 15.26
C PHE A 188 0.45 2.12 15.30
N VAL A 189 -0.70 2.79 15.20
CA VAL A 189 -0.80 4.26 15.29
C VAL A 189 -0.21 4.77 16.62
N GLN A 190 -0.60 4.16 17.73
CA GLN A 190 -0.11 4.52 19.07
C GLN A 190 1.40 4.31 19.19
N HIS A 191 1.93 3.21 18.66
CA HIS A 191 3.36 2.93 18.67
C HIS A 191 4.17 3.95 17.84
N MET A 192 3.72 4.24 16.62
CA MET A 192 4.37 5.23 15.75
C MET A 192 4.32 6.64 16.36
N LEU A 193 3.17 7.03 16.93
CA LEU A 193 3.03 8.32 17.59
C LEU A 193 3.92 8.43 18.84
N TYR A 194 4.13 7.33 19.56
CA TYR A 194 5.08 7.31 20.68
C TYR A 194 6.50 7.65 20.21
N GLN A 195 6.96 7.10 19.08
CA GLN A 195 8.30 7.36 18.51
C GLN A 195 8.37 8.61 17.62
N LEU A 196 7.27 9.32 17.41
CA LEU A 196 7.28 10.58 16.68
C LEU A 196 7.94 11.68 17.53
N ASP A 197 8.81 12.49 16.93
CA ASP A 197 9.31 13.73 17.54
C ASP A 197 8.16 14.73 17.73
N ASP A 198 8.28 15.65 18.67
CA ASP A 198 7.26 16.66 18.95
C ASP A 198 7.01 17.58 17.74
N ASN A 199 8.05 17.84 16.94
CA ASN A 199 7.95 18.58 15.67
C ASN A 199 7.93 17.65 14.43
N GLY A 200 7.79 16.34 14.65
CA GLY A 200 7.79 15.36 13.58
C GLY A 200 6.45 15.28 12.84
N THR A 201 6.47 14.70 11.64
CA THR A 201 5.27 14.36 10.87
C THR A 201 5.19 12.86 10.63
N MET A 202 4.03 12.29 10.97
CA MET A 202 3.71 10.90 10.72
C MET A 202 2.68 10.79 9.61
N ALA A 203 2.86 9.86 8.67
CA ALA A 203 1.87 9.50 7.67
C ALA A 203 1.73 7.97 7.61
N VAL A 204 0.53 7.46 7.89
CA VAL A 204 0.25 6.02 7.90
C VAL A 204 -0.92 5.67 7.00
N VAL A 205 -0.76 4.62 6.20
CA VAL A 205 -1.86 4.03 5.42
C VAL A 205 -2.64 3.06 6.29
N LEU A 206 -3.97 3.22 6.35
CA LEU A 206 -4.87 2.40 7.15
C LEU A 206 -6.18 2.10 6.40
N PRO A 207 -6.89 1.01 6.73
CA PRO A 207 -8.27 0.82 6.27
C PRO A 207 -9.19 1.86 6.92
N HIS A 208 -10.27 2.26 6.24
CA HIS A 208 -11.20 3.29 6.74
C HIS A 208 -11.82 2.98 8.11
N GLY A 209 -11.85 1.71 8.54
CA GLY A 209 -12.44 1.34 9.82
C GLY A 209 -11.85 2.09 11.02
N VAL A 210 -10.58 2.49 11.00
CA VAL A 210 -9.97 3.29 12.09
C VAL A 210 -10.68 4.65 12.28
N LEU A 211 -11.30 5.17 11.22
CA LEU A 211 -11.95 6.47 11.20
C LEU A 211 -13.31 6.46 11.92
N PHE A 212 -14.00 5.31 11.97
CA PHE A 212 -15.40 5.27 12.41
C PHE A 212 -15.77 4.11 13.35
N ARG A 213 -14.93 3.07 13.48
CA ARG A 213 -15.21 1.97 14.41
C ARG A 213 -15.35 2.51 15.84
N GLY A 214 -16.36 2.01 16.56
CA GLY A 214 -16.68 2.41 17.93
C GLY A 214 -15.88 1.61 18.98
N SER A 215 -16.46 1.44 20.17
CA SER A 215 -15.86 0.68 21.28
C SER A 215 -14.43 1.17 21.59
N SER A 216 -13.45 0.28 21.72
CA SER A 216 -12.07 0.64 22.07
C SER A 216 -11.39 1.57 21.07
N GLU A 217 -11.59 1.38 19.76
CA GLU A 217 -11.02 2.28 18.74
C GLU A 217 -11.66 3.67 18.78
N GLY A 218 -12.95 3.76 19.12
CA GLY A 218 -13.61 5.04 19.35
C GLY A 218 -13.00 5.81 20.53
N VAL A 219 -12.69 5.12 21.64
CA VAL A 219 -12.01 5.74 22.80
C VAL A 219 -10.61 6.22 22.43
N ILE A 220 -9.83 5.40 21.72
CA ILE A 220 -8.48 5.77 21.27
C ILE A 220 -8.54 6.98 20.33
N ARG A 221 -9.46 6.98 19.36
CA ARG A 221 -9.64 8.07 18.40
C ARG A 221 -10.04 9.37 19.09
N HIS A 222 -11.00 9.32 20.02
CA HIS A 222 -11.39 10.48 20.81
C HIS A 222 -10.18 11.04 21.60
N TYR A 223 -9.35 10.17 22.21
CA TYR A 223 -8.14 10.61 22.90
C TYR A 223 -7.13 11.29 21.96
N LEU A 224 -6.91 10.73 20.76
CA LEU A 224 -6.04 11.31 19.74
C LEU A 224 -6.50 12.70 19.28
N ILE A 225 -7.82 12.93 19.19
CA ILE A 225 -8.40 14.19 18.72
C ILE A 225 -8.48 15.22 19.86
N GLU A 226 -9.13 14.89 20.97
CA GLU A 226 -9.48 15.87 22.00
C GLU A 226 -8.35 16.09 23.01
N GLN A 227 -7.67 15.02 23.42
CA GLN A 227 -6.67 15.10 24.49
C GLN A 227 -5.27 15.40 23.95
N LEU A 228 -4.89 14.71 22.87
CA LEU A 228 -3.57 14.93 22.26
C LEU A 228 -3.58 15.96 21.13
N ASN A 229 -4.73 16.19 20.49
CA ASN A 229 -4.86 17.10 19.35
C ASN A 229 -3.83 16.85 18.24
N VAL A 230 -3.62 15.58 17.87
CA VAL A 230 -2.52 15.15 16.98
C VAL A 230 -2.92 14.88 15.53
N ILE A 231 -4.20 14.66 15.22
CA ILE A 231 -4.64 14.31 13.86
C ILE A 231 -4.67 15.58 13.02
N ASP A 232 -3.80 15.69 12.03
CA ASP A 232 -3.66 16.89 11.19
C ASP A 232 -4.54 16.82 9.94
N ALA A 233 -4.56 15.65 9.27
CA ALA A 233 -5.36 15.41 8.08
C ALA A 233 -5.77 13.93 7.92
N VAL A 234 -6.88 13.71 7.21
CA VAL A 234 -7.40 12.42 6.76
C VAL A 234 -7.56 12.47 5.25
N ILE A 235 -6.83 11.62 4.53
CA ILE A 235 -6.84 11.59 3.06
C ILE A 235 -7.40 10.24 2.61
N GLY A 236 -8.56 10.22 1.98
CA GLY A 236 -9.15 9.04 1.36
C GLY A 236 -8.47 8.73 0.04
N LEU A 237 -8.03 7.48 -0.14
CA LEU A 237 -7.44 7.00 -1.38
C LEU A 237 -8.46 6.20 -2.20
N PRO A 238 -8.26 6.09 -3.53
CA PRO A 238 -9.08 5.23 -4.36
C PRO A 238 -9.11 3.78 -3.87
N ALA A 239 -10.22 3.10 -4.11
CA ALA A 239 -10.32 1.66 -3.94
C ALA A 239 -9.36 0.92 -4.90
N ASN A 240 -9.03 -0.33 -4.60
CA ASN A 240 -8.28 -1.22 -5.49
C ASN A 240 -6.90 -0.71 -5.96
N ILE A 241 -6.22 0.12 -5.15
CA ILE A 241 -4.84 0.58 -5.41
C ILE A 241 -3.77 -0.31 -4.76
N PHE A 242 -4.15 -1.16 -3.80
CA PHE A 242 -3.24 -2.05 -3.08
C PHE A 242 -3.36 -3.49 -3.60
N TYR A 243 -2.23 -4.18 -3.68
CA TYR A 243 -2.24 -5.63 -3.92
C TYR A 243 -2.92 -6.38 -2.76
N GLY A 244 -3.64 -7.45 -3.10
CA GLY A 244 -4.31 -8.31 -2.13
C GLY A 244 -5.61 -7.78 -1.55
N THR A 245 -6.04 -6.55 -1.87
CA THR A 245 -7.33 -6.03 -1.41
C THR A 245 -7.91 -4.95 -2.31
N SER A 246 -9.23 -5.00 -2.53
CA SER A 246 -9.96 -3.97 -3.26
C SER A 246 -10.51 -2.86 -2.36
N ILE A 247 -10.29 -2.94 -1.04
CA ILE A 247 -10.87 -1.97 -0.10
C ILE A 247 -10.31 -0.56 -0.32
N PRO A 248 -11.13 0.49 -0.17
CA PRO A 248 -10.62 1.83 -0.03
C PRO A 248 -9.82 1.98 1.27
N THR A 249 -8.80 2.81 1.22
CA THR A 249 -7.88 3.07 2.33
C THR A 249 -7.77 4.57 2.56
N CYS A 250 -7.14 4.94 3.66
CA CYS A 250 -6.86 6.34 3.98
C CYS A 250 -5.42 6.51 4.44
N ILE A 251 -4.89 7.71 4.24
CA ILE A 251 -3.68 8.17 4.90
C ILE A 251 -4.11 9.03 6.08
N LEU A 252 -3.66 8.65 7.27
CA LEU A 252 -3.78 9.46 8.47
C LEU A 252 -2.48 10.21 8.69
N VAL A 253 -2.55 11.54 8.71
CA VAL A 253 -1.40 12.41 8.98
C VAL A 253 -1.48 12.90 10.43
N LEU A 254 -0.44 12.65 11.22
CA LEU A 254 -0.37 13.07 12.63
C LEU A 254 0.86 13.94 12.89
N LYS A 255 0.69 14.96 13.73
CA LYS A 255 1.73 15.87 14.22
C LYS A 255 1.43 16.21 15.68
N LYS A 256 2.41 16.12 16.58
CA LYS A 256 2.22 16.45 18.00
C LYS A 256 2.04 17.94 18.23
N ASN A 257 2.96 18.75 17.72
CA ASN A 257 2.85 20.20 17.77
C ASN A 257 2.30 20.76 16.46
N ARG A 258 1.08 20.33 16.09
CA ARG A 258 0.47 20.80 14.84
C ARG A 258 0.18 22.30 14.88
N GLU A 259 0.45 22.99 13.78
CA GLU A 259 0.17 24.43 13.64
C GLU A 259 -1.35 24.71 13.61
N HIS A 260 -2.11 23.84 12.92
CA HIS A 260 -3.54 23.98 12.73
C HIS A 260 -4.35 23.32 13.86
N THR A 261 -4.26 23.89 15.07
CA THR A 261 -4.84 23.28 16.28
C THR A 261 -6.38 23.25 16.32
N GLY A 262 -7.06 24.03 15.47
CA GLY A 262 -8.53 24.20 15.50
C GLY A 262 -9.34 23.42 14.46
N ASN A 263 -8.70 22.69 13.55
CA ASN A 263 -9.38 21.97 12.47
C ASN A 263 -8.67 20.67 12.08
N ILE A 264 -9.35 19.78 11.35
CA ILE A 264 -8.77 18.62 10.68
C ILE A 264 -9.08 18.74 9.20
N LEU A 265 -8.06 18.58 8.35
CA LEU A 265 -8.27 18.59 6.89
C LEU A 265 -8.75 17.21 6.42
N PHE A 266 -9.86 17.18 5.71
CA PHE A 266 -10.34 16.00 5.01
C PHE A 266 -10.13 16.18 3.51
N ILE A 267 -9.56 15.16 2.86
CA ILE A 267 -9.43 15.09 1.40
C ILE A 267 -10.03 13.77 0.94
N ASP A 268 -10.97 13.80 0.00
CA ASP A 268 -11.49 12.62 -0.68
C ASP A 268 -10.89 12.52 -2.09
N ALA A 269 -9.80 11.75 -2.21
CA ALA A 269 -9.18 11.47 -3.50
C ALA A 269 -9.67 10.15 -4.12
N SER A 270 -10.79 9.60 -3.65
CA SER A 270 -11.29 8.27 -4.07
C SER A 270 -11.56 8.16 -5.57
N ASN A 271 -11.89 9.28 -6.24
CA ASN A 271 -12.16 9.34 -7.68
C ASN A 271 -10.93 9.71 -8.53
N GLY A 272 -9.80 10.06 -7.92
CA GLY A 272 -8.58 10.48 -8.62
C GLY A 272 -7.69 9.31 -9.01
N PHE A 273 -8.08 8.48 -9.98
CA PHE A 273 -7.30 7.32 -10.43
C PHE A 273 -7.47 6.99 -11.91
N GLU A 274 -6.46 6.33 -12.47
CA GLU A 274 -6.57 5.66 -13.76
C GLU A 274 -6.99 4.21 -13.52
N LYS A 275 -8.11 3.79 -14.12
CA LYS A 275 -8.58 2.41 -14.03
C LYS A 275 -7.72 1.51 -14.91
N GLN A 276 -7.06 0.53 -14.30
CA GLN A 276 -6.37 -0.53 -15.03
C GLN A 276 -7.07 -1.89 -14.82
N LYS A 277 -6.55 -2.94 -15.46
CA LYS A 277 -7.23 -4.25 -15.51
C LYS A 277 -7.45 -4.86 -14.14
N ASN A 278 -6.40 -4.88 -13.31
CA ASN A 278 -6.43 -5.54 -12.00
C ASN A 278 -6.41 -4.54 -10.83
N GLN A 279 -5.89 -3.33 -11.04
CA GLN A 279 -5.72 -2.31 -10.01
C GLN A 279 -5.98 -0.90 -10.56
N ASN A 280 -6.29 0.00 -9.66
CA ASN A 280 -6.34 1.42 -9.93
C ASN A 280 -4.94 2.02 -9.73
N LYS A 281 -4.56 2.95 -10.60
CA LYS A 281 -3.24 3.59 -10.55
C LYS A 281 -3.37 5.07 -10.23
N LEU A 282 -2.58 5.53 -9.27
CA LEU A 282 -2.37 6.96 -9.05
C LEU A 282 -1.33 7.47 -10.06
N LEU A 283 -1.76 8.37 -10.94
CA LEU A 283 -0.88 9.09 -11.86
C LEU A 283 -0.26 10.30 -11.14
N PRO A 284 0.86 10.85 -11.65
CA PRO A 284 1.49 12.02 -11.06
C PRO A 284 0.53 13.20 -10.86
N GLU A 285 -0.35 13.47 -11.83
CA GLU A 285 -1.37 14.53 -11.74
C GLU A 285 -2.37 14.34 -10.58
N HIS A 286 -2.73 13.09 -10.24
CA HIS A 286 -3.59 12.80 -9.10
C HIS A 286 -2.85 13.06 -7.79
N LEU A 287 -1.56 12.72 -7.72
CA LEU A 287 -0.72 12.97 -6.55
C LEU A 287 -0.50 14.48 -6.36
N ASP A 288 -0.21 15.22 -7.42
CA ASP A 288 -0.04 16.67 -7.38
C ASP A 288 -1.30 17.37 -6.88
N HIS A 289 -2.49 16.88 -7.25
CA HIS A 289 -3.75 17.43 -6.77
C HIS A 289 -3.95 17.19 -5.25
N ILE A 290 -3.64 15.98 -4.76
CA ILE A 290 -3.70 15.66 -3.32
C ILE A 290 -2.72 16.55 -2.54
N ILE A 291 -1.47 16.67 -3.02
CA ILE A 291 -0.43 17.48 -2.38
C ILE A 291 -0.85 18.95 -2.37
N ALA A 292 -1.33 19.48 -3.50
CA ALA A 292 -1.78 20.87 -3.57
C ALA A 292 -2.96 21.17 -2.63
N ALA A 293 -3.90 20.23 -2.48
CA ALA A 293 -5.00 20.37 -1.52
C ALA A 293 -4.49 20.32 -0.07
N PHE A 294 -3.54 19.43 0.23
CA PHE A 294 -2.91 19.33 1.55
C PHE A 294 -2.14 20.59 1.92
N GLU A 295 -1.31 21.13 1.01
CA GLU A 295 -0.51 22.33 1.23
C GLU A 295 -1.36 23.60 1.36
N LYS A 296 -2.40 23.74 0.54
CA LYS A 296 -3.27 24.92 0.57
C LYS A 296 -4.23 24.91 1.75
N ARG A 297 -4.62 23.71 2.23
CA ARG A 297 -5.53 23.50 3.37
C ARG A 297 -6.78 24.41 3.30
N GLN A 298 -7.53 24.26 2.23
CA GLN A 298 -8.74 25.03 1.96
C GLN A 298 -9.86 24.10 1.49
N ASP A 299 -11.10 24.55 1.63
CA ASP A 299 -12.24 23.82 1.09
C ASP A 299 -12.16 23.78 -0.44
N ILE A 300 -12.41 22.59 -0.99
CA ILE A 300 -12.49 22.35 -2.43
C ILE A 300 -13.77 21.56 -2.65
N GLU A 301 -14.67 22.11 -3.45
CA GLU A 301 -15.98 21.51 -3.75
C GLU A 301 -15.83 20.03 -4.12
N LYS A 302 -16.55 19.16 -3.40
CA LYS A 302 -16.55 17.69 -3.58
C LYS A 302 -15.19 17.00 -3.44
N TYR A 303 -14.19 17.65 -2.85
CA TYR A 303 -12.83 17.09 -2.79
C TYR A 303 -12.14 17.30 -1.44
N ALA A 304 -12.24 18.48 -0.84
CA ALA A 304 -11.59 18.76 0.44
C ALA A 304 -12.45 19.64 1.34
N HIS A 305 -12.37 19.41 2.65
CA HIS A 305 -13.07 20.20 3.67
C HIS A 305 -12.21 20.38 4.92
N VAL A 306 -12.13 21.61 5.43
CA VAL A 306 -11.40 21.98 6.63
C VAL A 306 -12.34 21.96 7.83
N ALA A 307 -12.62 20.76 8.34
CA ALA A 307 -13.59 20.57 9.40
C ALA A 307 -13.10 21.14 10.74
N THR A 308 -13.94 21.92 11.41
CA THR A 308 -13.61 22.45 12.75
C THR A 308 -13.62 21.34 13.79
N LEU A 309 -12.90 21.50 14.91
CA LEU A 309 -12.98 20.51 16.00
C LEU A 309 -14.40 20.41 16.59
N GLN A 310 -15.18 21.49 16.54
CA GLN A 310 -16.59 21.46 16.96
C GLN A 310 -17.42 20.57 16.03
N GLU A 311 -17.24 20.68 14.71
CA GLU A 311 -17.90 19.82 13.73
C GLU A 311 -17.51 18.34 13.89
N VAL A 312 -16.24 18.06 14.20
CA VAL A 312 -15.76 16.71 14.51
C VAL A 312 -16.41 16.16 15.78
N LYS A 313 -16.58 17.00 16.80
CA LYS A 313 -17.27 16.66 18.04
C LYS A 313 -18.77 16.43 17.85
N ASP A 314 -19.41 17.25 17.03
CA ASP A 314 -20.83 17.10 16.66
C ASP A 314 -21.07 15.80 15.87
N ASN A 315 -20.03 15.31 15.17
CA ASN A 315 -19.97 14.00 14.54
C ASN A 315 -19.51 12.86 15.47
N ASP A 316 -19.50 13.04 16.80
CA ASP A 316 -19.09 12.04 17.79
C ASP A 316 -17.67 11.49 17.54
N TYR A 317 -16.76 12.38 17.14
CA TYR A 317 -15.37 12.06 16.77
C TYR A 317 -15.26 11.01 15.66
N ASN A 318 -16.29 10.83 14.85
CA ASN A 318 -16.30 9.94 13.71
C ASN A 318 -15.63 10.65 12.53
N LEU A 319 -14.49 10.14 12.09
CA LEU A 319 -13.70 10.70 10.99
C LEU A 319 -14.07 10.11 9.62
N ASN A 320 -15.23 9.45 9.48
CA ASN A 320 -15.66 8.91 8.19
C ASN A 320 -15.76 10.04 7.16
N ILE A 321 -14.98 9.95 6.09
CA ILE A 321 -14.77 11.04 5.11
C ILE A 321 -16.08 11.60 4.53
N PRO A 322 -17.09 10.77 4.15
CA PRO A 322 -18.37 11.26 3.63
C PRO A 322 -19.19 12.13 4.60
N ARG A 323 -18.80 12.24 5.88
CA ARG A 323 -19.44 13.18 6.83
C ARG A 323 -18.94 14.62 6.66
N TYR A 324 -17.82 14.81 5.97
CA TYR A 324 -17.11 16.09 5.86
C TYR A 324 -16.96 16.53 4.41
N VAL A 325 -16.75 15.58 3.50
CA VAL A 325 -16.66 15.86 2.06
C VAL A 325 -17.86 15.22 1.39
N ASP A 326 -18.81 16.04 0.94
CA ASP A 326 -19.93 15.58 0.13
C ASP A 326 -19.49 15.43 -1.32
N THR A 327 -19.29 14.19 -1.75
CA THR A 327 -18.95 13.86 -3.14
C THR A 327 -20.17 13.50 -3.97
N PHE A 328 -21.38 13.65 -3.43
CA PHE A 328 -22.60 13.26 -4.14
C PHE A 328 -22.79 14.11 -5.40
N GLU A 329 -23.04 13.43 -6.51
CA GLU A 329 -23.56 14.05 -7.73
C GLU A 329 -25.06 13.77 -7.77
N ALA A 330 -25.87 14.82 -7.64
CA ALA A 330 -27.28 14.71 -7.92
C ALA A 330 -27.42 14.25 -9.38
N GLU A 331 -28.00 13.07 -9.59
CA GLU A 331 -28.35 12.61 -10.94
C GLU A 331 -29.21 13.69 -11.60
N ALA A 332 -28.88 14.04 -12.85
CA ALA A 332 -29.67 15.00 -13.59
C ALA A 332 -31.12 14.51 -13.63
N GLU A 333 -32.07 15.39 -13.32
CA GLU A 333 -33.48 15.07 -13.42
C GLU A 333 -33.78 14.54 -14.83
N ILE A 334 -34.28 13.31 -14.89
CA ILE A 334 -34.62 12.67 -16.15
C ILE A 334 -35.82 13.41 -16.73
N ASP A 335 -35.64 14.02 -17.91
CA ASP A 335 -36.75 14.60 -18.67
C ASP A 335 -37.64 13.47 -19.23
N LEU A 336 -38.67 13.13 -18.47
CA LEU A 336 -39.63 12.09 -18.82
C LEU A 336 -40.38 12.41 -20.11
N ASP A 337 -40.62 13.69 -20.41
CA ASP A 337 -41.31 14.10 -21.64
C ASP A 337 -40.42 13.86 -22.86
N ALA A 338 -39.12 14.17 -22.76
CA ALA A 338 -38.15 13.85 -23.81
C ALA A 338 -38.03 12.33 -24.04
N ILE A 339 -38.01 11.51 -22.98
CA ILE A 339 -37.99 10.05 -23.13
C ILE A 339 -39.27 9.54 -23.81
N VAL A 340 -40.44 10.06 -23.43
CA VAL A 340 -41.71 9.67 -24.06
C VAL A 340 -41.71 10.03 -25.54
N GLN A 341 -41.22 11.22 -25.92
CA GLN A 341 -41.09 11.61 -27.33
C GLN A 341 -40.13 10.70 -28.10
N GLN A 342 -38.99 10.33 -27.49
CA GLN A 342 -38.04 9.40 -28.09
C GLN A 342 -38.65 8.00 -28.29
N LEU A 343 -39.38 7.48 -27.30
CA LEU A 343 -40.07 6.18 -27.41
C LEU A 343 -41.14 6.20 -28.52
N GLN A 344 -41.92 7.27 -28.62
CA GLN A 344 -42.89 7.43 -29.70
C GLN A 344 -42.23 7.51 -31.09
N ALA A 345 -41.11 8.22 -31.20
CA ALA A 345 -40.35 8.30 -32.45
C ALA A 345 -39.76 6.93 -32.84
N LEU A 346 -39.19 6.20 -31.88
CA LEU A 346 -38.66 4.85 -32.06
C LEU A 346 -39.75 3.86 -32.50
N GLU A 347 -40.94 3.94 -31.92
CA GLU A 347 -42.08 3.10 -32.32
C GLU A 347 -42.47 3.36 -33.78
N VAL A 348 -42.54 4.63 -34.19
CA VAL A 348 -42.83 5.01 -35.58
C VAL A 348 -41.73 4.54 -36.53
N GLU A 349 -40.47 4.63 -36.14
CA GLU A 349 -39.35 4.11 -36.95
C GLU A 349 -39.34 2.58 -37.02
N SER A 350 -39.67 1.89 -35.93
CA SER A 350 -39.81 0.43 -35.89
C SER A 350 -40.88 -0.01 -36.88
N GLN A 351 -42.07 0.60 -36.82
CA GLN A 351 -43.18 0.26 -37.74
C GLN A 351 -42.83 0.52 -39.20
N LYS A 352 -42.08 1.59 -39.51
CA LYS A 352 -41.59 1.84 -40.88
C LYS A 352 -40.62 0.75 -41.32
N THR A 353 -39.67 0.40 -40.46
CA THR A 353 -38.70 -0.67 -40.72
C THR A 353 -39.40 -2.01 -40.94
N ASP A 354 -40.38 -2.33 -40.10
CA ASP A 354 -41.18 -3.55 -40.19
C ASP A 354 -41.95 -3.61 -41.51
N ALA A 355 -42.53 -2.49 -41.95
CA ALA A 355 -43.20 -2.39 -43.24
C ALA A 355 -42.24 -2.60 -44.43
N VAL A 356 -41.02 -2.07 -44.34
CA VAL A 356 -39.96 -2.28 -45.35
C VAL A 356 -39.57 -3.76 -45.40
N ILE A 357 -39.34 -4.40 -44.25
CA ILE A 357 -38.99 -5.82 -44.19
C ILE A 357 -40.13 -6.69 -44.70
N ALA A 358 -41.38 -6.38 -44.35
CA ALA A 358 -42.56 -7.11 -44.83
C ALA A 358 -42.69 -7.05 -46.37
N ASN A 359 -42.39 -5.89 -46.97
CA ASN A 359 -42.35 -5.75 -48.43
C ASN A 359 -41.27 -6.65 -49.07
N PHE A 360 -40.05 -6.67 -48.52
CA PHE A 360 -39.00 -7.57 -49.00
C PHE A 360 -39.37 -9.04 -48.83
N CYS A 361 -39.97 -9.44 -47.70
CA CYS A 361 -40.46 -10.80 -47.49
C CYS A 361 -41.49 -11.21 -48.56
N LYS A 362 -42.39 -10.29 -48.93
CA LYS A 362 -43.39 -10.50 -49.98
C LYS A 362 -42.76 -10.69 -51.37
N GLU A 363 -41.75 -9.89 -51.71
CA GLU A 363 -41.00 -10.04 -52.97
C GLU A 363 -40.24 -11.38 -53.05
N LEU A 364 -39.72 -11.85 -51.92
CA LEU A 364 -38.97 -13.10 -51.81
C LEU A 364 -39.86 -14.35 -51.64
N GLY A 365 -41.19 -14.17 -51.45
CA GLY A 365 -42.13 -15.27 -51.26
C GLY A 365 -42.01 -15.99 -49.91
N ILE A 366 -41.48 -15.30 -48.88
CA ILE A 366 -41.32 -15.84 -47.52
C ILE A 366 -42.28 -15.14 -46.54
N ALA A 367 -42.62 -15.81 -45.44
CA ALA A 367 -43.49 -15.24 -44.41
C ALA A 367 -42.80 -14.09 -43.65
N SER A 368 -43.53 -13.01 -43.39
CA SER A 368 -43.04 -11.90 -42.56
C SER A 368 -42.95 -12.33 -41.09
N PRO A 369 -41.88 -11.98 -40.35
CA PRO A 369 -41.75 -12.27 -38.92
C PRO A 369 -42.57 -11.31 -38.04
N PHE A 370 -43.11 -10.22 -38.61
CA PHE A 370 -43.88 -9.20 -37.88
C PHE A 370 -45.38 -9.37 -38.12
N ALA A 371 -46.18 -9.19 -37.07
CA ALA A 371 -47.63 -9.16 -37.18
C ALA A 371 -48.06 -7.94 -38.02
N GLU A 372 -49.06 -8.11 -38.90
CA GLU A 372 -49.67 -6.97 -39.60
C GLU A 372 -50.22 -5.99 -38.55
N VAL A 373 -49.61 -4.81 -38.48
CA VAL A 373 -50.08 -3.71 -37.63
C VAL A 373 -51.49 -3.35 -38.11
N LYS A 374 -52.48 -3.51 -37.23
CA LYS A 374 -53.90 -3.24 -37.52
C LYS A 374 -54.20 -1.75 -37.63
#